data_AF-A0A7S3MEV1-F1
#
_entry.id   AF-A0A7S3MEV1-F1
#
_cell.length_a   1.000
_cell.length_b   1.000
_cell.length_c   1.000
_cell.angle_alpha   90.00
_cell.angle_beta   90.00
_cell.angle_gamma   90.00
#
_symmetry.space_group_name_H-M   'P 1'
#
loop_
_entity.id
_entity.type
_entity.pdbx_description
1 polymer ?
#
loop_
_entity_poly.entity_id
_entity_poly.type
_entity_poly.pdbx_seq_one_letter_code
_entity_poly.pdbx_strand_id
1 'polypeptide(L)'
;TCGLIGVDQFLVKSGTITDCETACCIKTMRFTVSPVVRVAVSVKNSADLPKLVEGLKKLSKSDPMVRCETTEAGEHIIAGCGELHLEICLKDLADDFMKGAPI
;
A
#
# COMPACT_ATOMS: atom_id res chain seq x y z
N THR A 1 -14.84 -6.64 -18.49
CA THR A 1 -13.54 -6.59 -17.82
C THR A 1 -13.14 -8.00 -17.44
N CYS A 2 -12.00 -8.50 -17.92
CA CYS A 2 -11.50 -9.82 -17.57
C CYS A 2 -10.41 -9.68 -16.50
N GLY A 3 -10.37 -10.60 -15.52
CA GLY A 3 -9.32 -10.63 -14.51
C GLY A 3 -8.11 -11.44 -14.98
N LEU A 4 -6.91 -10.86 -14.88
CA LEU A 4 -5.65 -11.56 -15.11
C LEU A 4 -5.06 -12.00 -13.77
N ILE A 5 -4.74 -13.28 -13.63
CA ILE A 5 -4.08 -13.85 -12.44
C ILE A 5 -2.61 -14.12 -12.79
N GLY A 6 -1.71 -13.84 -11.84
CA GLY A 6 -0.25 -14.08 -11.99
C GLY A 6 0.57 -12.85 -12.37
N VAL A 7 -0.07 -11.72 -12.70
CA VAL A 7 0.63 -10.47 -13.09
C VAL A 7 0.92 -9.54 -11.90
N ASP A 8 0.37 -9.85 -10.71
CA ASP A 8 0.56 -9.11 -9.46
C ASP A 8 2.05 -9.05 -9.01
N GLN A 9 2.88 -9.98 -9.48
CA GLN A 9 4.31 -10.00 -9.17
C GLN A 9 5.11 -8.96 -9.98
N PHE A 10 4.63 -8.61 -11.18
CA PHE A 10 5.34 -7.74 -12.13
C PHE A 10 4.74 -6.33 -12.18
N LEU A 11 3.45 -6.18 -11.86
CA LEU A 11 2.73 -4.92 -11.91
C LEU A 11 2.22 -4.54 -10.53
N VAL A 12 2.85 -3.54 -9.92
CA VAL A 12 2.53 -3.09 -8.56
C VAL A 12 1.35 -2.11 -8.52
N LYS A 13 1.21 -1.23 -9.52
CA LYS A 13 0.23 -0.13 -9.50
C LYS A 13 -0.48 0.09 -10.83
N SER A 14 0.26 0.09 -11.93
CA SER A 14 -0.29 0.18 -13.29
C SER A 14 0.78 -0.30 -14.25
N GLY A 15 0.36 -0.97 -15.32
CA GLY A 15 1.24 -1.25 -16.44
C GLY A 15 0.46 -1.69 -17.66
N THR A 16 1.14 -1.65 -18.79
CA THR A 16 0.60 -2.07 -20.07
C THR A 16 1.22 -3.42 -20.40
N ILE A 17 0.39 -4.42 -20.65
CA ILE A 17 0.85 -5.72 -21.15
C ILE A 17 0.62 -5.68 -22.66
N THR A 18 1.67 -5.92 -23.42
CA THR A 18 1.62 -5.90 -24.89
C THR A 18 2.67 -6.86 -25.44
N ASP A 19 2.34 -7.51 -26.54
CA ASP A 19 3.23 -8.36 -27.33
C ASP A 19 4.00 -7.57 -28.41
N CYS A 20 3.66 -6.29 -28.64
CA CYS A 20 4.29 -5.44 -29.64
C CYS A 20 5.39 -4.56 -29.03
N GLU A 21 6.61 -4.60 -29.58
CA GLU A 21 7.73 -3.74 -29.12
C GLU A 21 7.48 -2.23 -29.36
N THR A 22 6.63 -1.86 -30.31
CA THR A 22 6.26 -0.47 -30.64
C THR A 22 4.98 0.00 -29.94
N ALA A 23 4.52 -0.70 -28.90
CA ALA A 23 3.31 -0.33 -28.20
C ALA A 23 3.46 0.98 -27.40
N CYS A 24 2.42 1.80 -27.45
CA CYS A 24 2.34 3.01 -26.64
C CYS A 24 1.92 2.62 -25.22
N CYS A 25 2.87 2.66 -24.27
CA CYS A 25 2.58 2.42 -22.86
C CYS A 25 1.51 3.41 -22.37
N ILE A 26 0.46 2.90 -21.72
CA ILE A 26 -0.47 3.73 -20.95
C ILE A 26 0.36 4.47 -19.90
N LYS A 27 0.27 5.80 -19.94
CA LYS A 27 0.96 6.68 -19.01
C LYS A 27 0.45 6.39 -17.61
N THR A 28 1.35 6.02 -16.70
CA THR A 28 1.02 5.75 -15.30
C THR A 28 0.21 6.92 -14.75
N MET A 29 -0.94 6.61 -14.15
CA MET A 29 -1.84 7.60 -13.60
C MET A 29 -1.10 8.39 -12.51
N ARG A 30 -0.87 9.68 -12.76
CA ARG A 30 -0.35 10.59 -11.73
C ARG A 30 -1.51 11.00 -10.85
N PHE A 31 -1.59 10.42 -9.67
CA PHE A 31 -2.52 10.90 -8.65
C PHE A 31 -2.05 12.29 -8.21
N THR A 32 -2.81 13.33 -8.59
CA THR A 32 -2.55 14.74 -8.22
C THR A 32 -2.78 14.99 -6.73
N VAL A 33 -3.51 14.12 -6.05
CA VAL A 33 -3.73 14.21 -4.61
C VAL A 33 -2.48 13.77 -3.86
N SER A 34 -1.72 14.75 -3.37
CA SER A 34 -0.66 14.47 -2.41
C SER A 34 -1.32 14.08 -1.09
N PRO A 35 -0.94 12.95 -0.45
CA PRO A 35 -1.56 12.53 0.80
C PRO A 35 -1.32 13.62 1.86
N VAL A 36 -2.42 14.16 2.38
CA VAL A 36 -2.42 15.32 3.29
C VAL A 36 -2.25 14.87 4.73
N VAL A 37 -2.81 13.70 5.09
CA VAL A 37 -2.80 13.17 6.44
C VAL A 37 -1.72 12.10 6.55
N ARG A 38 -0.85 12.20 7.55
CA ARG A 38 0.20 11.23 7.84
C ARG A 38 0.06 10.75 9.28
N VAL A 39 0.14 9.45 9.49
CA VAL A 39 0.14 8.86 10.83
C VAL A 39 1.30 7.88 10.93
N ALA A 40 2.08 8.03 12.00
CA ALA A 40 3.10 7.07 12.36
C ALA A 40 2.42 5.90 13.08
N VAL A 41 2.69 4.69 12.60
CA VAL A 41 2.24 3.44 13.20
C VAL A 41 3.47 2.69 13.68
N SER A 42 3.41 2.25 14.93
CA SER A 42 4.45 1.44 15.55
C SER A 42 3.81 0.20 16.16
N VAL A 43 4.52 -0.91 16.14
CA VAL A 43 4.07 -2.14 16.80
C VAL A 43 4.48 -2.12 18.26
N LYS A 44 3.56 -2.48 19.15
CA LYS A 44 3.87 -2.64 20.58
C LYS A 44 4.80 -3.83 20.85
N ASN A 45 4.86 -4.79 19.94
CA ASN A 45 5.63 -6.02 20.09
C ASN A 45 6.65 -6.15 18.95
N SER A 46 7.94 -6.26 19.28
CA SER A 46 9.01 -6.38 18.28
C SER A 46 8.93 -7.66 17.44
N ALA A 47 8.20 -8.69 17.92
CA ALA A 47 7.99 -9.93 17.18
C ALA A 47 7.05 -9.78 15.98
N ASP A 48 6.22 -8.73 15.95
CA ASP A 48 5.20 -8.51 14.91
C ASP A 48 5.64 -7.48 13.84
N LEU A 49 6.84 -6.90 13.97
CA LEU A 49 7.48 -6.06 12.95
C LEU A 49 7.45 -6.65 11.53
N PRO A 50 7.86 -7.92 11.29
CA PRO A 50 7.85 -8.48 9.93
C PRO A 50 6.43 -8.58 9.35
N LYS A 51 5.42 -8.85 10.19
CA LYS A 51 4.01 -8.90 9.76
C LYS A 51 3.49 -7.52 9.39
N LEU A 52 3.89 -6.48 10.12
CA LEU A 52 3.55 -5.10 9.79
C LEU A 52 4.11 -4.72 8.41
N VAL A 53 5.38 -5.05 8.14
CA VAL A 53 6.02 -4.75 6.85
C VAL A 53 5.31 -5.48 5.70
N GLU A 54 4.94 -6.75 5.88
CA GLU A 54 4.15 -7.49 4.90
C GLU A 54 2.74 -6.90 4.72
N GLY A 55 2.09 -6.50 5.81
CA GLY A 55 0.77 -5.87 5.78
C GLY A 55 0.77 -4.54 5.05
N LEU A 56 1.76 -3.67 5.33
CA LEU A 56 1.94 -2.41 4.62
C LEU A 56 2.17 -2.63 3.12
N LYS A 57 2.93 -3.65 2.75
CA LYS A 57 3.16 -3.99 1.33
C LYS A 57 1.87 -4.42 0.63
N LYS A 58 1.01 -5.18 1.30
CA LYS A 58 -0.31 -5.58 0.77
C LYS A 58 -1.29 -4.41 0.72
N LEU A 59 -1.31 -3.55 1.75
CA LEU A 59 -2.11 -2.34 1.76
C LEU A 59 -1.74 -1.41 0.59
N SER A 60 -0.44 -1.23 0.32
CA SER A 60 0.02 -0.41 -0.82
C SER A 60 -0.32 -0.99 -2.20
N LYS A 61 -0.58 -2.30 -2.29
CA LYS A 61 -1.10 -2.95 -3.50
C LYS A 61 -2.61 -2.77 -3.65
N SER A 62 -3.34 -2.83 -2.54
CA SER A 62 -4.79 -2.69 -2.52
C SER A 62 -5.20 -1.24 -2.84
N ASP A 63 -4.51 -0.27 -2.23
CA ASP A 63 -4.82 1.15 -2.40
C ASP A 63 -3.68 1.93 -3.08
N PRO A 64 -3.89 2.44 -4.30
CA PRO A 64 -2.84 3.17 -5.02
C PRO A 64 -2.56 4.55 -4.41
N MET A 65 -3.49 5.09 -3.61
CA MET A 65 -3.42 6.42 -3.00
C MET A 65 -2.66 6.43 -1.66
N VAL A 66 -2.46 5.28 -1.03
CA VAL A 66 -1.70 5.19 0.22
C VAL A 66 -0.21 5.18 -0.09
N ARG A 67 0.53 6.02 0.63
CA ARG A 67 2.00 5.93 0.67
C ARG A 67 2.43 5.38 2.02
N CYS A 68 3.16 4.28 1.97
CA CYS A 68 3.80 3.67 3.13
C CYS A 68 5.29 4.01 3.04
N GLU A 69 5.79 4.81 3.97
CA GLU A 69 7.21 5.15 4.09
C GLU A 69 7.75 4.52 5.37
N THR A 70 8.90 3.84 5.29
CA THR A 70 9.59 3.33 6.48
C THR A 70 10.82 4.17 6.70
N THR A 71 10.92 4.81 7.86
CA THR A 71 12.10 5.62 8.22
C THR A 71 13.22 4.71 8.71
N GLU A 72 14.47 5.17 8.61
CA GLU A 72 15.65 4.45 9.10
C GLU A 72 15.60 4.21 10.63
N ALA A 73 14.78 4.98 11.35
CA ALA A 73 14.51 4.80 12.78
C ALA A 73 13.59 3.60 13.10
N GLY A 74 13.09 2.90 12.08
CA GLY A 74 12.17 1.76 12.24
C GLY A 74 10.71 2.16 12.46
N GLU A 75 10.35 3.42 12.18
CA GLU A 75 8.96 3.88 12.24
C GLU A 75 8.30 3.73 10.86
N HIS A 76 7.04 3.31 10.86
CA HIS A 76 6.27 3.15 9.64
C HIS A 76 5.24 4.26 9.54
N ILE A 77 5.36 5.10 8.52
CA ILE A 77 4.47 6.23 8.28
C ILE A 77 3.50 5.86 7.17
N ILE A 78 2.20 5.97 7.47
CA ILE A 78 1.12 5.80 6.50
C ILE A 78 0.58 7.18 6.17
N ALA A 79 0.62 7.53 4.88
CA ALA A 79 0.08 8.77 4.36
C ALA A 79 -1.15 8.49 3.50
N GLY A 80 -2.27 9.14 3.83
CA GLY A 80 -3.57 8.98 3.18
C GLY A 80 -4.15 10.30 2.66
N CYS A 81 -5.12 10.20 1.76
CA CYS A 81 -5.77 11.36 1.14
C CYS A 81 -6.78 12.08 2.06
N GLY A 82 -7.24 11.44 3.15
CA GLY A 82 -8.20 12.01 4.09
C GLY A 82 -8.36 11.18 5.35
N GLU A 83 -9.05 11.73 6.36
CA GLU A 83 -9.26 11.10 7.68
C GLU A 83 -9.99 9.75 7.58
N LEU A 84 -11.08 9.71 6.81
CA LEU A 84 -11.88 8.50 6.66
C LEU A 84 -11.10 7.38 5.95
N HIS A 85 -10.30 7.73 4.96
CA HIS A 85 -9.47 6.75 4.25
C HIS A 85 -8.42 6.15 5.18
N LEU A 86 -7.87 6.97 6.08
CA LEU A 86 -6.90 6.52 7.06
C LEU A 86 -7.54 5.61 8.12
N GLU A 87 -8.76 5.90 8.58
CA GLU A 87 -9.50 5.02 9.49
C GLU A 87 -9.74 3.63 8.89
N ILE A 88 -10.13 3.56 7.62
CA ILE A 88 -10.34 2.29 6.92
C ILE A 88 -9.00 1.54 6.78
N CYS A 89 -7.94 2.24 6.35
CA CYS A 89 -6.60 1.63 6.24
C CYS A 89 -6.08 1.08 7.58
N LEU A 90 -6.31 1.79 8.69
CA LEU A 90 -5.93 1.33 10.02
C LEU A 90 -6.75 0.11 10.45
N LYS A 91 -8.04 0.08 10.12
CA LYS A 91 -8.92 -1.04 10.41
C LYS A 91 -8.53 -2.29 9.61
N ASP A 92 -8.25 -2.14 8.31
CA ASP A 92 -7.77 -3.24 7.46
C ASP A 92 -6.39 -3.74 7.93
N LEU A 93 -5.51 -2.84 8.38
CA LEU A 93 -4.21 -3.21 8.94
C LEU A 93 -4.35 -4.02 10.24
N ALA A 94 -5.29 -3.64 11.10
CA ALA A 94 -5.57 -4.35 12.36
C ALA A 94 -6.24 -5.72 12.15
N ASP A 95 -7.22 -5.80 11.25
CA ASP A 95 -8.06 -6.98 11.02
C ASP A 95 -7.34 -8.03 10.15
N ASP A 96 -6.82 -7.63 8.98
CA ASP A 96 -6.28 -8.55 7.97
C ASP A 96 -4.82 -8.91 8.24
N PHE A 97 -4.01 -7.95 8.71
CA PHE A 97 -2.55 -8.10 8.79
C PHE A 97 -2.01 -8.34 10.20
N MET A 98 -2.63 -7.74 11.22
CA MET A 98 -2.20 -7.88 12.61
C MET A 98 -3.06 -8.83 13.45
N LYS A 99 -4.13 -9.43 12.90
CA LYS A 99 -5.03 -10.37 13.59
C LYS A 99 -5.42 -9.87 14.99
N GLY A 100 -5.69 -8.56 15.13
CA GLY A 100 -6.08 -7.94 16.40
C GLY A 100 -4.93 -7.64 17.38
N ALA A 101 -3.65 -7.66 16.95
CA ALA A 101 -2.57 -7.14 17.77
C ALA A 101 -2.73 -5.61 17.95
N PRO A 102 -2.58 -5.07 19.17
CA PRO A 102 -2.75 -3.65 19.41
C PRO A 102 -1.59 -2.87 18.78
N ILE A 103 -1.89 -2.13 17.71
CA ILE A 103 -1.12 -0.95 17.30
C ILE A 103 -1.18 0.13 18.39
#